data_AF-A0A4Q3YNX6-F1
#
_entry.id   AF-A0A4Q3YNX6-F1
#
_cell.length_a   1.000
_cell.length_b   1.000
_cell.length_c   1.000
_cell.angle_alpha   90.00
_cell.angle_beta   90.00
_cell.angle_gamma   90.00
#
_symmetry.space_group_name_H-M   'P 1'
#
loop_
_entity.id
_entity.type
_entity.pdbx_description
1 polymer ?
#
loop_
_entity_poly.entity_id
_entity_poly.type
_entity_poly.pdbx_seq_one_letter_code
_entity_poly.pdbx_strand_id
1 'polypeptide(L)'
;TRQHKRRFISPMTLGELARVLKPGALFRFATDIEDYANWTLAHILRSPDFSFRPISPGDWHTPYAGWQPTRYEDKARLAGRMKSFYFSFIRR
;
A
#
# COMPACT_ATOMS: atom_id res chain seq x y z
N THR A 1 -12.48 -7.20 12.80
CA THR A 1 -13.19 -5.93 13.11
C THR A 1 -14.29 -5.69 12.09
N ARG A 2 -15.46 -5.18 12.50
CA ARG A 2 -16.69 -5.05 11.66
C ARG A 2 -16.52 -4.24 10.36
N GLN A 3 -15.44 -3.45 10.25
CA GLN A 3 -15.21 -2.51 9.14
C GLN A 3 -14.22 -2.98 8.07
N HIS A 4 -13.66 -4.20 8.16
CA HIS A 4 -12.67 -4.66 7.17
C HIS A 4 -13.22 -4.70 5.74
N LYS A 5 -14.52 -4.99 5.58
CA LYS A 5 -15.22 -5.00 4.29
C LYS A 5 -15.31 -3.62 3.61
N ARG A 6 -15.01 -2.53 4.33
CA ARG A 6 -15.01 -1.16 3.80
C ARG A 6 -13.63 -0.67 3.35
N ARG A 7 -12.58 -1.48 3.53
CA ARG A 7 -11.23 -1.12 3.08
C ARG A 7 -11.21 -1.08 1.55
N PHE A 8 -10.56 -0.05 1.00
CA PHE A 8 -10.41 0.11 -0.44
C PHE A 8 -9.68 -1.08 -1.06
N ILE A 9 -8.66 -1.63 -0.40
CA ILE A 9 -7.97 -2.83 -0.88
C ILE A 9 -8.79 -4.08 -0.59
N SER A 10 -9.23 -4.74 -1.66
CA SER A 10 -10.04 -5.95 -1.67
C SER A 10 -9.77 -6.74 -2.96
N PRO A 11 -10.17 -8.02 -3.07
CA PRO A 11 -10.00 -8.76 -4.33
C PRO A 11 -10.67 -8.07 -5.53
N MET A 12 -11.86 -7.50 -5.34
CA MET A 12 -12.60 -6.78 -6.39
C MET A 12 -11.84 -5.55 -6.89
N THR A 13 -11.43 -4.67 -5.96
CA THR A 13 -10.72 -3.44 -6.33
C THR A 13 -9.33 -3.70 -6.90
N LEU A 14 -8.66 -4.77 -6.47
CA LEU A 14 -7.42 -5.21 -7.10
C LEU A 14 -7.65 -5.67 -8.54
N GLY A 15 -8.73 -6.40 -8.83
CA GLY A 15 -9.11 -6.75 -10.19
C GLY A 15 -9.36 -5.53 -11.08
N GLU A 16 -10.06 -4.52 -10.56
CA GLU A 16 -10.28 -3.27 -11.30
C GLU A 16 -8.98 -2.48 -11.53
N LEU A 17 -8.11 -2.37 -10.52
CA LEU A 17 -6.80 -1.76 -10.67
C LEU A 17 -5.96 -2.50 -11.72
N ALA A 18 -5.99 -3.83 -11.70
CA ALA A 18 -5.28 -4.67 -12.65
C ALA A 18 -5.78 -4.53 -14.08
N ARG A 19 -7.08 -4.23 -14.25
CA ARG A 19 -7.71 -3.98 -15.55
C ARG A 19 -7.32 -2.63 -16.16
N VAL A 20 -7.16 -1.59 -15.33
CA VAL A 20 -6.87 -0.23 -15.81
C VAL A 20 -5.38 0.09 -15.92
N LEU A 21 -4.53 -0.59 -15.13
CA LEU A 21 -3.08 -0.41 -15.18
C LEU A 21 -2.48 -1.21 -16.33
N LYS A 22 -1.54 -0.60 -17.06
CA LYS A 22 -0.73 -1.31 -18.06
C LYS A 22 0.19 -2.34 -17.38
N PRO A 23 0.50 -3.49 -18.03
CA PRO A 23 1.58 -4.36 -17.59
C PRO A 23 2.88 -3.57 -17.35
N GLY A 24 3.56 -3.85 -16.24
CA GLY A 24 4.75 -3.13 -15.78
C GLY A 24 4.48 -1.82 -15.02
N ALA A 25 3.23 -1.34 -14.96
CA ALA A 25 2.92 -0.11 -14.24
C ALA A 25 3.06 -0.27 -12.72
N LEU A 26 3.45 0.82 -12.06
CA LEU A 26 3.56 0.88 -10.60
C LEU A 26 2.20 1.23 -9.97
N PHE A 27 1.77 0.40 -9.03
CA PHE A 27 0.72 0.72 -8.07
C PHE A 27 1.37 1.09 -6.72
N ARG A 28 1.28 2.36 -6.35
CA ARG A 28 1.82 2.87 -5.07
C ARG A 28 0.70 2.98 -4.03
N PHE A 29 0.98 2.52 -2.82
CA PHE A 29 0.06 2.59 -1.69
C PHE A 29 0.78 3.10 -0.46
N ALA A 30 0.18 4.03 0.28
CA ALA A 30 0.73 4.60 1.50
C ALA A 30 -0.29 4.53 2.65
N THR A 31 0.17 4.20 3.86
CA THR A 31 -0.66 4.22 5.08
C THR A 31 0.18 4.42 6.33
N ASP A 32 -0.33 5.16 7.31
CA ASP A 32 0.21 5.28 8.68
C ASP A 32 -0.41 4.25 9.66
N ILE A 33 -1.23 3.33 9.14
CA ILE A 33 -1.94 2.30 9.91
C ILE A 33 -1.36 0.92 9.58
N GLU A 34 -0.68 0.30 10.55
CA GLU A 34 -0.02 -1.01 10.41
C GLU A 34 -0.99 -2.13 10.02
N ASP A 35 -2.15 -2.22 10.67
CA ASP A 35 -3.19 -3.20 10.33
C ASP A 35 -3.67 -3.09 8.88
N TYR A 36 -3.62 -1.90 8.30
CA TYR A 36 -4.00 -1.70 6.91
C TYR A 36 -2.84 -1.98 5.95
N ALA A 37 -1.60 -1.71 6.38
CA ALA A 37 -0.41 -2.12 5.64
C ALA A 37 -0.36 -3.64 5.49
N ASN A 38 -0.51 -4.37 6.60
CA ASN A 38 -0.51 -5.83 6.63
C ASN A 38 -1.65 -6.42 5.79
N TRP A 39 -2.86 -5.85 5.89
CA TRP A 39 -3.99 -6.25 5.05
C TRP A 39 -3.72 -6.05 3.57
N THR A 40 -3.19 -4.89 3.20
CA THR A 40 -2.89 -4.56 1.80
C THR A 40 -1.86 -5.53 1.23
N LEU A 41 -0.77 -5.75 1.96
CA LEU A 41 0.26 -6.69 1.57
C LEU A 41 -0.29 -8.11 1.43
N ALA A 42 -1.07 -8.59 2.41
CA ALA A 42 -1.67 -9.92 2.35
C ALA A 42 -2.59 -10.11 1.14
N HIS A 43 -3.38 -9.08 0.78
CA HIS A 43 -4.26 -9.15 -0.39
C HIS A 43 -3.49 -9.10 -1.71
N ILE A 44 -2.48 -8.23 -1.81
CA ILE A 44 -1.64 -8.14 -3.02
C ILE A 44 -0.86 -9.44 -3.25
N LEU A 45 -0.27 -10.02 -2.20
CA LEU A 45 0.52 -11.26 -2.33
C LEU A 45 -0.31 -12.46 -2.81
N ARG A 46 -1.63 -12.45 -2.57
CA ARG A 46 -2.57 -13.46 -3.09
C ARG A 46 -3.08 -13.16 -4.50
N SER A 47 -2.87 -11.95 -5.02
CA SER A 47 -3.33 -11.58 -6.35
C SER A 47 -2.35 -12.09 -7.43
N PRO A 48 -2.85 -12.73 -8.50
CA PRO A 48 -2.03 -13.09 -9.64
C PRO A 48 -1.61 -11.87 -10.47
N ASP A 49 -2.23 -10.71 -10.26
CA ASP A 49 -2.04 -9.53 -11.11
C ASP A 49 -0.90 -8.61 -10.66
N PHE A 50 -0.44 -8.73 -9.41
CA PHE A 50 0.55 -7.81 -8.86
C PHE A 50 1.74 -8.56 -8.27
N SER A 51 2.94 -8.00 -8.47
CA SER A 51 4.15 -8.47 -7.80
C SER A 51 4.64 -7.45 -6.78
N PHE A 52 5.11 -7.96 -5.65
CA PHE A 52 5.79 -7.19 -4.62
C PHE A 52 7.26 -7.63 -4.60
N ARG A 53 8.18 -6.72 -4.92
CA ARG A 53 9.61 -6.98 -5.02
C ARG A 53 10.39 -5.83 -4.36
N PRO A 54 10.40 -5.72 -3.02
CA PRO A 54 11.26 -4.76 -2.33
C PRO A 54 12.74 -5.11 -2.57
N ILE A 55 13.64 -4.12 -2.49
CA ILE A 55 15.08 -4.34 -2.66
C ILE A 55 15.65 -4.95 -1.37
N SER A 56 15.19 -4.46 -0.21
CA SER A 56 15.60 -4.91 1.11
C SER A 56 14.44 -4.90 2.12
N PRO A 57 14.52 -5.70 3.20
CA PRO A 57 13.57 -5.59 4.31
C PRO A 57 13.56 -4.18 4.89
N GLY A 58 12.37 -3.60 5.02
CA GLY A 58 12.19 -2.25 5.57
C GLY A 58 12.17 -1.13 4.54
N ASP A 59 12.47 -1.39 3.26
CA ASP A 59 12.35 -0.40 2.18
C ASP A 59 10.96 0.24 2.12
N TRP A 60 9.93 -0.51 2.52
CA TRP A 60 8.56 -0.03 2.59
C TRP A 60 8.32 0.99 3.71
N HIS A 61 9.31 1.41 4.47
CA HIS A 61 9.24 2.56 5.37
C HIS A 61 9.82 3.83 4.76
N THR A 62 10.45 3.73 3.59
CA THR A 62 10.99 4.85 2.85
C THR A 62 9.95 5.36 1.85
N PRO A 63 9.61 6.66 1.87
CA PRO A 63 8.67 7.22 0.90
C PRO A 63 9.24 7.16 -0.51
N TYR A 64 8.37 7.05 -1.52
CA TYR A 64 8.79 7.13 -2.92
C TYR A 64 9.28 8.54 -3.27
N ALA A 65 10.13 8.62 -4.30
CA ALA A 65 10.61 9.88 -4.82
C ALA A 65 9.45 10.84 -5.12
N GLY A 66 9.52 12.05 -4.55
CA GLY A 66 8.52 13.10 -4.70
C GLY A 66 7.29 12.99 -3.79
N TRP A 67 7.21 11.99 -2.90
CA TRP A 67 6.11 11.91 -1.93
C TRP A 67 6.07 13.14 -1.03
N GLN A 68 4.87 13.69 -0.87
CA GLN A 68 4.58 14.71 0.12
C GLN A 68 3.69 14.07 1.19
N PRO A 69 4.09 14.13 2.47
CA PRO A 69 3.25 13.64 3.56
C PRO A 69 1.86 14.22 3.51
N THR A 70 0.87 13.38 3.79
CA THR A 70 -0.50 13.87 3.94
C THR A 70 -0.67 14.54 5.30
N ARG A 71 -1.67 15.41 5.43
CA ARG A 71 -2.09 15.97 6.73
C ARG A 71 -2.32 14.91 7.80
N TYR A 72 -2.80 13.71 7.42
CA TYR A 72 -3.05 12.61 8.36
C TYR A 72 -1.76 11.93 8.81
N GLU A 73 -0.78 11.81 7.90
CA GLU A 73 0.56 11.31 8.20
C GLU A 73 1.28 12.23 9.18
N ASP A 74 1.22 13.55 8.97
CA ASP A 74 1.78 14.52 9.91
C ASP A 74 1.04 14.49 11.25
N LYS A 75 -0.29 14.38 11.24
CA LYS A 75 -1.07 14.19 12.47
C LYS A 75 -0.66 12.91 13.20
N ALA A 76 -0.33 11.83 12.49
CA ALA A 76 0.14 10.59 13.10
C ALA A 76 1.50 10.77 13.77
N ARG A 77 2.45 11.44 13.10
CA ARG A 77 3.76 11.79 13.66
C ARG A 77 3.65 12.64 14.91
N LEU A 78 2.82 13.68 14.88
CA LEU A 78 2.56 14.54 16.05
C LEU A 78 1.96 13.75 17.23
N ALA A 79 1.24 12.67 16.95
CA ALA A 79 0.70 11.76 17.96
C ALA A 79 1.68 10.62 18.34
N GLY A 80 2.96 10.71 17.96
CA GLY A 80 4.00 9.72 18.29
C GLY A 80 4.01 8.47 17.40
N ARG A 81 3.12 8.39 16.39
CA ARG A 81 3.09 7.28 15.43
C ARG A 81 4.02 7.59 14.25
N MET A 82 5.30 7.31 14.43
CA MET A 82 6.37 7.69 13.49
C MET A 82 6.53 6.73 12.31
N LYS A 83 5.89 5.56 12.33
CA LYS A 83 6.00 4.56 11.26
C LYS A 83 4.89 4.76 10.23
N SER A 84 5.29 4.91 8.97
CA SER A 84 4.41 4.85 7.82
C SER A 84 4.90 3.77 6.87
N PHE A 85 3.99 3.26 6.05
CA PHE A 85 4.23 2.17 5.11
C PHE A 85 3.97 2.67 3.71
N TYR A 86 4.94 2.49 2.82
CA TYR A 86 4.94 2.87 1.42
C TYR A 86 5.24 1.63 0.59
N PHE A 87 4.21 1.05 -0.01
CA PHE A 87 4.37 -0.09 -0.90
C PHE A 87 4.36 0.35 -2.35
N SER A 88 5.24 -0.26 -3.14
CA SER A 88 5.21 -0.20 -4.60
C SER A 88 5.03 -1.62 -5.13
N PHE A 89 3.95 -1.82 -5.86
CA PHE A 89 3.62 -3.08 -6.52
C PHE A 89 3.72 -2.89 -8.03
N ILE A 90 4.15 -3.93 -8.74
CA ILE A 90 4.24 -3.90 -10.21
C ILE A 90 3.08 -4.70 -10.76
N ARG A 91 2.28 -4.09 -11.64
CA ARG A 91 1.28 -4.81 -12.44
C ARG A 91 2.02 -5.83 -13.31
N ARG A 92 1.70 -7.11 -13.17
CA ARG A 92 2.21 -8.18 -14.03
C ARG A 92 1.65 -8.04 -15.43
#